data_AF-A0A957L2L6-F1
#
_entry.id   AF-A0A957L2L6-F1
#
_cell.length_a   1.000
_cell.length_b   1.000
_cell.length_c   1.000
_cell.angle_alpha   90.00
_cell.angle_beta   90.00
_cell.angle_gamma   90.00
#
_symmetry.space_group_name_H-M   'P 1'
#
loop_
_entity.id
_entity.type
_entity.pdbx_description
1 polymer ?
#
loop_
_entity_poly.entity_id
_entity_poly.type
_entity_poly.pdbx_seq_one_letter_code
_entity_poly.pdbx_strand_id
1 'polypeptide(L)'
;TVMTDPAGWSGYGLMPLQLVTAPDSPFMPGLEAAVAANLDHEISNQGEAGAWWPTWAWGEPFAAAWPAARQAWAGMLTLDRLLLLARFGRLERG
;
A
#
# COMPACT_ATOMS: atom_id res chain seq x y z
N THR A 1 2.23 6.09 -17.20
CA THR A 1 1.20 5.04 -17.29
C THR A 1 1.12 4.31 -15.97
N VAL A 2 -0.07 3.85 -15.56
CA VAL A 2 -0.25 3.05 -14.33
C VAL A 2 0.47 1.71 -14.52
N MET A 3 1.17 1.24 -13.48
CA MET A 3 1.84 -0.07 -13.49
C MET A 3 0.79 -1.15 -13.25
N THR A 4 0.27 -1.78 -14.29
CA THR A 4 -0.76 -2.82 -14.17
C THR A 4 -0.19 -4.23 -14.03
N ASP A 5 1.09 -4.43 -14.36
CA ASP A 5 1.79 -5.70 -14.16
C ASP A 5 2.27 -5.85 -12.70
N PRO A 6 1.81 -6.89 -11.97
CA PRO A 6 2.24 -7.16 -10.62
C PRO A 6 3.76 -7.29 -10.43
N ALA A 7 4.49 -7.75 -11.45
CA ALA A 7 5.94 -7.88 -11.37
C ALA A 7 6.66 -6.53 -11.16
N GLY A 8 6.02 -5.41 -11.50
CA GLY A 8 6.57 -4.06 -11.35
C GLY A 8 6.28 -3.38 -10.00
N TRP A 9 5.48 -4.00 -9.13
CA TRP A 9 4.89 -3.36 -7.94
C TRP A 9 5.85 -3.16 -6.76
N SER A 10 6.98 -3.85 -6.75
CA SER A 10 8.09 -3.59 -5.82
C SER A 10 9.00 -2.44 -6.26
N GLY A 11 8.75 -1.87 -7.45
CA GLY A 11 9.59 -0.87 -8.08
C GLY A 11 9.04 0.56 -8.00
N TYR A 12 9.65 1.45 -8.77
CA TYR A 12 9.21 2.84 -8.89
C TYR A 12 8.14 2.95 -9.99
N GLY A 13 6.87 2.97 -9.60
CA GLY A 13 5.74 3.08 -10.52
C GLY A 13 4.48 3.60 -9.85
N LEU A 14 3.60 4.24 -10.61
CA LEU A 14 2.27 4.62 -10.12
C LEU A 14 1.39 3.38 -10.06
N MET A 15 1.09 2.94 -8.85
CA MET A 15 0.31 1.75 -8.57
C MET A 15 -1.19 2.00 -8.80
N PRO A 16 -1.96 0.97 -9.20
CA PRO A 16 -3.41 1.10 -9.36
C PRO A 16 -4.10 1.74 -8.15
N LEU A 17 -3.75 1.32 -6.93
CA LEU A 17 -4.34 1.84 -5.69
C LEU A 17 -3.88 3.25 -5.30
N GLN A 18 -2.81 3.76 -5.90
CA GLN A 18 -2.42 5.17 -5.75
C GLN A 18 -3.28 6.10 -6.62
N LEU A 19 -3.92 5.58 -7.68
CA LEU A 19 -4.84 6.31 -8.54
C LEU A 19 -6.31 6.05 -8.19
N VAL A 20 -6.66 4.80 -7.89
CA VAL A 20 -8.01 4.35 -7.56
C VAL A 20 -8.10 4.07 -6.06
N THR A 21 -8.49 5.08 -5.29
CA THR A 21 -8.48 5.05 -3.81
C THR A 21 -9.83 4.69 -3.18
N ALA A 22 -10.87 4.49 -4.01
CA ALA A 22 -12.21 4.04 -3.62
C ALA A 22 -12.90 3.28 -4.78
N PRO A 23 -13.88 2.41 -4.50
CA PRO A 23 -14.58 1.63 -5.53
C PRO A 23 -15.33 2.47 -6.57
N ASP A 24 -15.77 3.67 -6.20
CA ASP A 24 -16.50 4.63 -7.04
C ASP A 24 -15.58 5.64 -7.75
N SER A 25 -14.26 5.43 -7.72
CA SER A 25 -13.30 6.30 -8.39
C SER A 25 -13.61 6.45 -9.88
N PRO A 26 -13.58 7.68 -10.43
CA PRO A 26 -13.76 7.90 -11.88
C PRO A 26 -12.64 7.26 -12.72
N PHE A 27 -11.53 6.86 -12.09
CA PHE A 27 -10.42 6.17 -12.75
C PHE A 27 -10.55 4.65 -12.76
N MET A 28 -11.60 4.09 -12.14
CA MET A 28 -11.85 2.64 -12.10
C MET A 28 -12.03 2.00 -13.50
N PRO A 29 -12.79 2.62 -14.45
CA PRO A 29 -13.08 1.97 -15.72
C PRO A 29 -11.80 1.56 -16.49
N GLY A 30 -11.65 0.28 -16.78
CA GLY A 30 -10.49 -0.30 -17.47
C GLY A 30 -9.31 -0.65 -16.57
N LEU A 31 -9.41 -0.42 -15.26
CA LEU A 31 -8.40 -0.79 -14.26
C LEU A 31 -8.90 -1.82 -13.24
N GLU A 32 -10.12 -2.35 -13.39
CA GLU A 32 -10.79 -3.20 -12.40
C GLU A 32 -9.94 -4.41 -12.00
N ALA A 33 -9.39 -5.13 -12.98
CA ALA A 33 -8.55 -6.30 -12.74
C ALA A 33 -7.22 -5.91 -12.07
N ALA A 34 -6.61 -4.78 -12.47
CA ALA A 34 -5.37 -4.30 -11.89
C ALA A 34 -5.56 -3.81 -10.44
N VAL A 35 -6.69 -3.15 -10.15
CA VAL A 35 -7.06 -2.74 -8.79
C VAL A 35 -7.31 -3.96 -7.91
N ALA A 36 -8.08 -4.95 -8.39
CA ALA A 36 -8.33 -6.18 -7.65
C ALA A 36 -7.02 -6.92 -7.31
N ALA A 37 -6.16 -7.10 -8.31
CA ALA A 37 -4.86 -7.74 -8.11
C ALA A 37 -3.94 -6.91 -7.20
N ASN A 38 -3.98 -5.58 -7.27
CA ASN A 38 -3.18 -4.74 -6.39
C ASN A 38 -3.69 -4.82 -4.94
N LEU A 39 -5.00 -4.91 -4.69
CA LEU A 39 -5.55 -5.16 -3.35
C LEU A 39 -5.04 -6.48 -2.76
N ASP A 40 -5.04 -7.54 -3.57
CA ASP A 40 -4.53 -8.86 -3.15
C ASP A 40 -3.03 -8.81 -2.83
N HIS A 41 -2.25 -8.13 -3.67
CA HIS A 41 -0.84 -7.90 -3.42
C HIS A 41 -0.61 -7.18 -2.09
N GLU A 42 -1.40 -6.15 -1.80
CA GLU A 42 -1.24 -5.42 -0.54
C GLU A 42 -1.54 -6.27 0.69
N ILE A 43 -2.60 -7.08 0.63
CA ILE A 43 -2.93 -8.03 1.70
C ILE A 43 -1.80 -9.05 1.88
N SER A 44 -1.23 -9.58 0.78
CA SER A 44 -0.12 -10.53 0.86
C SER A 44 1.17 -9.93 1.43
N ASN A 45 1.32 -8.61 1.36
CA ASN A 45 2.48 -7.88 1.90
C ASN A 45 2.27 -7.41 3.34
N GLN A 46 1.13 -7.72 3.97
CA GLN A 46 0.94 -7.44 5.38
C GLN A 46 1.96 -8.25 6.20
N GLY A 47 2.72 -7.57 7.06
CA GLY A 47 3.67 -8.24 7.94
C GLY A 47 2.97 -9.06 9.03
N GLU A 48 3.69 -9.98 9.68
CA GLU A 48 3.16 -10.88 10.73
C GLU A 48 2.47 -10.14 11.89
N ALA A 49 2.91 -8.92 12.20
CA ALA A 49 2.31 -8.07 13.22
C ALA A 49 1.03 -7.35 12.75
N GLY A 50 0.51 -7.68 11.57
CA GLY A 50 -0.60 -6.97 10.93
C GLY A 50 -0.25 -5.59 10.37
N ALA A 51 1.04 -5.25 10.31
CA ALA A 51 1.53 -3.92 9.95
C ALA A 51 2.24 -3.89 8.59
N TRP A 52 2.16 -2.75 7.91
CA TRP A 52 2.98 -2.47 6.73
C TRP A 52 4.21 -1.66 7.13
N TRP A 53 5.39 -2.22 6.88
CA TRP A 53 6.66 -1.58 7.18
C TRP A 53 7.15 -0.77 5.96
N PRO A 54 7.86 0.35 6.18
CA PRO A 54 8.47 1.07 5.06
C PRO A 54 9.51 0.18 4.36
N THR A 55 9.48 0.19 3.02
CA THR A 55 10.46 -0.51 2.17
C THR A 55 11.67 0.37 1.85
N TRP A 56 11.72 1.57 2.41
CA TRP A 56 12.78 2.56 2.27
C TRP A 56 13.38 2.93 3.64
N ALA A 57 14.55 3.58 3.61
CA ALA A 57 15.20 4.17 4.78
C ALA A 57 15.80 5.54 4.41
N TRP A 58 15.98 6.42 5.40
CA TRP A 58 16.48 7.79 5.19
C TRP A 58 18.00 7.91 4.96
N GLY A 59 18.75 6.81 5.10
CA GLY A 59 20.20 6.77 4.86
C GLY A 59 21.06 7.33 6.01
N GLU A 60 22.38 7.36 5.77
CA GLU A 60 23.42 7.60 6.77
C GLU A 60 23.28 8.89 7.59
N PRO A 61 22.94 10.08 7.02
CA PRO A 61 22.83 11.31 7.82
C PRO A 61 21.75 11.25 8.90
N PHE A 62 20.81 10.32 8.79
CA PHE A 62 19.67 10.16 9.70
C PHE A 62 19.60 8.80 10.37
N ALA A 63 20.69 8.02 10.34
CA ALA A 63 20.72 6.66 10.87
C ALA A 63 20.28 6.58 12.35
N ALA A 64 20.64 7.58 13.16
CA ALA A 64 20.25 7.65 14.58
C ALA A 64 18.74 7.93 14.79
N ALA A 65 18.10 8.68 13.89
CA ALA A 65 16.68 9.00 13.97
C ALA A 65 15.80 7.91 13.32
N TRP A 66 16.37 7.12 12.41
CA TRP A 66 15.64 6.15 11.61
C TRP A 66 14.86 5.12 12.42
N PRO A 67 15.36 4.53 13.52
CA PRO A 67 14.59 3.55 14.30
C PRO A 67 13.25 4.09 14.83
N ALA A 68 13.26 5.31 15.38
CA ALA A 68 12.04 5.96 15.87
C ALA A 68 11.12 6.35 14.70
N ALA A 69 11.67 6.93 13.64
CA ALA A 69 10.92 7.30 12.45
C ALA A 69 10.28 6.08 11.77
N ARG A 70 11.00 4.96 11.68
CA ARG A 70 10.52 3.71 11.07
C ARG A 70 9.26 3.19 11.75
N GLN A 71 9.19 3.28 13.09
CA GLN A 71 7.99 2.91 13.84
C GLN A 71 6.82 3.85 13.55
N ALA A 72 7.07 5.17 13.54
CA ALA A 72 6.04 6.15 13.20
C ALA A 72 5.51 5.95 11.77
N TRP A 73 6.41 5.71 10.81
CA TRP A 73 6.05 5.39 9.43
C TRP A 73 5.23 4.10 9.32
N ALA A 74 5.63 3.04 10.03
CA ALA A 74 4.86 1.79 10.03
C ALA A 74 3.42 2.01 10.53
N GLY A 75 3.23 2.84 11.57
CA GLY A 75 1.90 3.21 12.04
C GLY A 75 1.07 3.95 10.98
N MET A 76 1.65 4.96 10.34
CA MET A 76 0.99 5.72 9.28
C MET A 76 0.63 4.85 8.07
N LEU A 77 1.57 4.03 7.60
CA LEU A 77 1.37 3.12 6.46
C LEU A 77 0.31 2.06 6.76
N THR A 78 0.31 1.53 7.97
CA THR A 78 -0.69 0.55 8.40
C THR A 78 -2.08 1.17 8.42
N LEU A 79 -2.23 2.37 9.00
CA LEU A 79 -3.52 3.07 9.02
C LEU A 79 -4.02 3.38 7.60
N ASP A 80 -3.15 3.90 6.73
CA ASP A 80 -3.50 4.18 5.34
C ASP A 80 -3.98 2.93 4.61
N ARG A 81 -3.25 1.82 4.75
CA ARG A 81 -3.61 0.56 4.10
C ARG A 81 -4.91 -0.02 4.63
N LEU A 82 -5.13 0.00 5.94
CA LEU A 82 -6.38 -0.48 6.54
C LEU A 82 -7.58 0.35 6.08
N LEU A 83 -7.46 1.68 6.04
CA LEU A 83 -8.53 2.55 5.53
C LEU A 83 -8.83 2.30 4.06
N LEU A 84 -7.79 2.10 3.24
CA LEU A 84 -7.94 1.74 1.83
C LEU A 84 -8.67 0.40 1.69
N LEU A 85 -8.19 -0.66 2.35
CA LEU A 85 -8.82 -1.98 2.33
C LEU A 85 -10.26 -1.93 2.83
N ALA A 86 -10.55 -1.13 3.86
CA ALA A 86 -11.90 -0.92 4.36
C ALA A 86 -12.85 -0.32 3.31
N ARG A 87 -12.40 0.69 2.56
CA ARG A 87 -13.19 1.30 1.46
C ARG A 87 -13.55 0.29 0.38
N PHE A 88 -12.65 -0.65 0.10
CA PHE A 88 -12.86 -1.74 -0.85
C PHE A 88 -13.56 -2.97 -0.25
N GLY A 89 -14.00 -2.91 1.01
CA GLY A 89 -14.67 -4.04 1.67
C GLY A 89 -13.78 -5.27 1.87
N ARG A 90 -12.46 -5.08 1.96
CA ARG A 90 -11.46 -6.15 2.08
C ARG A 90 -11.05 -6.49 3.52
N LEU A 91 -11.74 -5.92 4.52
CA LEU A 91 -11.49 -6.22 5.92
C LEU A 91 -12.58 -7.15 6.48
N GLU A 92 -12.15 -8.16 7.23
CA GLU A 92 -13.05 -8.94 8.07
C GLU A 92 -13.60 -8.05 9.20
N ARG A 93 -14.89 -8.17 9.49
CA ARG A 93 -15.51 -7.58 10.68
C ARG A 93 -15.71 -8.70 11.69
N GLY A 94 -15.08 -8.57 12.86
CA GLY A 94 -15.31 -9.46 14.01
C GLY A 94 -16.69 -9.29 14.62
#